data_AF-A0A0W1I4B2-F1
#
_entry.id   AF-A0A0W1I4B2-F1
#
_cell.length_a   1.000
_cell.length_b   1.000
_cell.length_c   1.000
_cell.angle_alpha   90.00
_cell.angle_beta   90.00
_cell.angle_gamma   90.00
#
_symmetry.space_group_name_H-M   'P 1'
#
loop_
_entity.id
_entity.type
_entity.pdbx_description
1 polymer ?
#
loop_
_entity_poly.entity_id
_entity_poly.type
_entity_poly.pdbx_seq_one_letter_code
_entity_poly.pdbx_strand_id
1 'polypeptide(L)'
;MTTITGFSRRVGTALIPGNVVGEHKVPGNLKPTDTLLSVLHVSEGTPPTGVSRTAEFSIHATKGGVIQNTTTNTTGGWLLVAWASTE
;
A
#
# COMPACT_ATOMS: atom_id res chain seq x y z
N MET A 1 -16.64 6.08 -1.78
CA MET A 1 -16.18 4.78 -2.32
C MET A 1 -17.39 4.02 -2.82
N THR A 2 -17.41 3.66 -4.09
CA THR A 2 -18.43 2.83 -4.75
C THR A 2 -17.87 1.43 -4.96
N THR A 3 -18.70 0.40 -4.80
CA THR A 3 -18.34 -0.97 -5.18
C THR A 3 -18.39 -1.10 -6.70
N ILE A 4 -17.47 -1.85 -7.29
CA ILE A 4 -17.46 -2.19 -8.72
C ILE A 4 -18.12 -3.55 -8.86
N THR A 5 -18.99 -3.74 -9.87
CA THR A 5 -19.63 -5.02 -10.15
C THR A 5 -18.56 -6.12 -10.27
N GLY A 6 -18.65 -7.16 -9.43
CA GLY A 6 -17.64 -8.24 -9.34
C GLY A 6 -16.66 -8.11 -8.17
N PHE A 7 -16.65 -6.99 -7.44
CA PHE A 7 -15.86 -6.83 -6.21
C PHE A 7 -16.75 -6.26 -5.10
N SER A 8 -17.15 -7.10 -4.15
CA SER A 8 -18.12 -6.77 -3.11
C SER A 8 -17.60 -5.82 -2.04
N ARG A 9 -16.30 -5.51 -2.06
CA ARG A 9 -15.62 -4.63 -1.10
C ARG A 9 -15.22 -3.32 -1.77
N ARG A 10 -15.19 -2.25 -0.99
CA ARG A 10 -14.62 -0.98 -1.45
C ARG A 10 -13.11 -1.11 -1.55
N VAL A 11 -12.51 -0.55 -2.59
CA VAL A 11 -11.05 -0.53 -2.76
C VAL A 11 -10.54 0.88 -2.51
N GLY A 12 -9.53 1.00 -1.65
CA GLY A 12 -8.74 2.20 -1.48
C GLY A 12 -7.41 2.08 -2.21
N THR A 13 -6.93 3.20 -2.74
CA THR A 13 -5.59 3.31 -3.31
C THR A 13 -4.93 4.61 -2.85
N ALA A 14 -3.62 4.57 -2.68
CA ALA A 14 -2.81 5.73 -2.36
C ALA A 14 -1.43 5.61 -3.00
N LEU A 15 -0.89 6.75 -3.43
CA LEU A 15 0.50 6.88 -3.82
C LEU A 15 1.24 7.62 -2.70
N ILE A 16 2.26 6.99 -2.14
CA ILE A 16 3.07 7.56 -1.05
C ILE A 16 4.56 7.46 -1.39
N PRO A 17 5.41 8.35 -0.85
CA PRO A 17 6.86 8.18 -1.00
C PRO A 17 7.32 6.88 -0.34
N GLY A 18 8.27 6.20 -0.97
CA GLY A 18 9.01 5.12 -0.34
C GLY A 18 9.91 5.64 0.78
N ASN A 19 10.32 4.75 1.66
CA ASN A 19 11.15 5.07 2.82
C ASN A 19 12.03 3.87 3.22
N VAL A 20 12.87 4.05 4.23
CA VAL A 20 13.57 2.96 4.91
C VAL A 20 12.57 1.94 5.47
N VAL A 21 13.08 0.75 5.78
CA VAL A 21 12.33 -0.33 6.45
C VAL A 21 11.64 0.22 7.71
N GLY A 22 10.37 -0.14 7.91
CA GLY A 22 9.57 0.31 9.03
C GLY A 22 8.15 0.71 8.62
N GLU A 23 7.60 1.71 9.32
CA GLU A 23 6.23 2.17 9.14
C GLU A 23 6.11 3.21 8.00
N HIS A 24 5.09 3.03 7.18
CA HIS A 24 4.73 3.94 6.10
C HIS A 24 3.29 4.42 6.31
N LYS A 25 3.11 5.74 6.36
CA LYS A 25 1.79 6.36 6.47
C LYS A 25 1.08 6.31 5.12
N VAL A 26 -0.11 5.71 5.10
CA VAL A 26 -0.99 5.62 3.94
C VAL A 26 -2.17 6.56 4.15
N PRO A 27 -2.35 7.60 3.32
CA PRO A 27 -3.51 8.48 3.43
C PRO A 27 -4.80 7.72 3.07
N GLY A 28 -5.91 8.13 3.68
CA GLY A 28 -7.19 7.46 3.57
C GLY A 28 -7.55 6.67 4.83
N ASN A 29 -8.77 6.12 4.87
CA ASN A 29 -9.29 5.37 6.02
C ASN A 29 -8.83 3.90 6.01
N LEU A 30 -7.54 3.62 5.78
CA LEU A 30 -6.98 2.27 5.92
C LEU A 30 -7.08 1.81 7.38
N LYS A 31 -7.71 0.67 7.64
CA LYS A 31 -7.90 0.11 8.98
C LYS A 31 -7.09 -1.16 9.19
N PRO A 32 -6.73 -1.50 10.43
CA PRO A 32 -6.04 -2.76 10.74
C PRO A 32 -6.76 -4.03 10.28
N THR A 33 -8.09 -3.98 10.13
CA THR A 33 -8.92 -5.10 9.68
C THR A 33 -9.01 -5.21 8.16
N ASP A 34 -8.58 -4.18 7.41
CA ASP A 34 -8.62 -4.19 5.96
C ASP A 34 -7.65 -5.24 5.40
N THR A 35 -7.81 -5.58 4.12
CA THR A 35 -6.92 -6.53 3.44
C THR A 35 -5.99 -5.78 2.50
N LEU A 36 -4.68 -5.94 2.68
CA LEU A 36 -3.69 -5.41 1.75
C LEU A 36 -3.77 -6.19 0.44
N LEU A 37 -3.99 -5.49 -0.68
CA LEU A 37 -4.11 -6.12 -2.00
C LEU A 37 -2.82 -6.02 -2.79
N SER A 38 -2.17 -4.85 -2.77
CA SER A 38 -0.96 -4.61 -3.55
C SER A 38 -0.10 -3.51 -2.95
N VAL A 39 1.21 -3.70 -3.01
CA VAL A 39 2.20 -2.64 -2.84
C VAL A 39 3.17 -2.73 -4.01
N LEU A 40 3.08 -1.76 -4.92
CA LEU A 40 3.98 -1.65 -6.08
C LEU A 40 4.99 -0.54 -5.80
N HIS A 41 6.28 -0.90 -5.76
CA HIS A 41 7.36 0.07 -5.73
C HIS A 41 7.65 0.56 -7.14
N VAL A 42 7.54 1.87 -7.35
CA VAL A 42 7.78 2.55 -8.62
C VAL A 42 9.05 3.37 -8.49
N SER A 43 10.07 2.98 -9.25
CA SER A 43 11.31 3.74 -9.37
C SER A 43 11.20 4.71 -10.55
N GLU A 44 11.72 5.93 -10.37
CA GLU A 44 11.82 6.91 -11.45
C GLU A 44 12.71 6.38 -12.58
N GLY A 45 12.42 6.82 -13.81
CA GLY A 45 13.06 6.35 -15.04
C GLY A 45 12.28 6.77 -16.28
N THR A 46 12.74 6.37 -17.45
CA THR A 46 12.06 6.64 -18.73
C THR A 46 12.03 5.37 -19.59
N PRO A 47 10.99 4.52 -19.48
CA PRO A 47 9.83 4.65 -18.60
C PRO A 47 10.13 4.31 -17.13
N PRO A 48 9.27 4.72 -16.18
CA PRO A 48 9.34 4.25 -14.80
C PRO A 48 9.26 2.72 -14.71
N THR A 49 9.93 2.13 -13.73
CA THR A 49 9.91 0.68 -13.51
C THR A 49 9.13 0.33 -12.25
N GLY A 50 8.30 -0.71 -12.33
CA GLY A 50 7.47 -1.18 -11.23
C GLY A 50 7.92 -2.55 -10.73
N VAL A 51 8.07 -2.71 -9.43
CA VAL A 51 8.35 -3.99 -8.77
C VAL A 51 7.30 -4.25 -7.70
N SER A 52 6.58 -5.36 -7.82
CA SER A 52 5.63 -5.77 -6.77
C SER A 52 6.40 -6.15 -5.52
N ARG A 53 6.03 -5.56 -4.40
CA ARG A 53 6.60 -5.81 -3.07
C ARG A 53 5.55 -6.19 -2.05
N THR A 54 4.34 -6.56 -2.48
CA THR A 54 3.21 -6.85 -1.57
C THR A 54 3.55 -7.84 -0.46
N ALA A 55 4.35 -8.88 -0.76
CA ALA A 55 4.75 -9.89 0.23
C ALA A 55 5.66 -9.34 1.34
N GLU A 56 6.30 -8.19 1.14
CA GLU A 56 7.18 -7.54 2.11
C GLU A 56 6.43 -6.59 3.05
N PHE A 57 5.15 -6.31 2.76
CA PHE A 57 4.35 -5.36 3.49
C PHE A 57 3.16 -6.02 4.18
N SER A 58 2.77 -5.46 5.32
CA SER A 58 1.53 -5.80 6.01
C SER A 58 0.86 -4.52 6.52
N ILE A 59 -0.47 -4.55 6.69
CA ILE A 59 -1.16 -3.49 7.42
C ILE A 59 -0.77 -3.60 8.89
N HIS A 60 -0.52 -2.46 9.53
CA HIS A 60 -0.13 -2.45 10.95
C HIS A 60 -1.29 -2.98 11.82
N ALA A 61 -0.98 -3.88 12.74
CA ALA A 61 -1.98 -4.63 13.52
C ALA A 61 -2.92 -3.77 14.38
N THR A 62 -2.47 -2.59 14.81
CA THR A 62 -3.24 -1.71 15.70
C THR A 62 -3.35 -0.25 15.26
N LYS A 63 -2.68 0.16 14.18
CA LYS A 63 -2.62 1.57 13.73
C LYS A 63 -3.32 1.69 12.38
N GLY A 64 -4.39 2.48 12.35
CA GLY A 64 -5.00 2.89 11.07
C GLY A 64 -4.06 3.76 10.25
N GLY A 65 -4.17 3.71 8.93
CA GLY A 65 -3.37 4.53 8.02
C GLY A 65 -1.90 4.13 7.97
N VAL A 66 -1.53 2.91 8.35
CA VAL A 66 -0.13 2.47 8.38
C VAL A 66 0.03 1.09 7.76
N ILE A 67 0.97 0.97 6.84
CA ILE A 67 1.57 -0.31 6.44
C ILE A 67 3.01 -0.37 6.95
N GLN A 68 3.51 -1.57 7.20
CA GLN A 68 4.87 -1.79 7.66
C GLN A 68 5.60 -2.73 6.70
N ASN A 69 6.89 -2.46 6.50
CA ASN A 69 7.83 -3.29 5.76
C ASN A 69 8.96 -3.72 6.71
N THR A 70 9.45 -4.95 6.53
CA THR A 70 10.51 -5.53 7.37
C THR A 70 11.81 -5.86 6.64
N THR A 71 11.91 -5.61 5.34
CA THR A 71 12.96 -6.17 4.47
C THR A 71 13.69 -5.13 3.62
N THR A 72 12.99 -4.40 2.74
CA THR A 72 13.65 -3.59 1.70
C THR A 72 13.51 -2.09 1.93
N ASN A 73 14.62 -1.36 1.82
CA ASN A 73 14.60 0.09 1.71
C ASN A 73 14.00 0.52 0.35
N THR A 74 12.96 1.34 0.39
CA THR A 74 12.22 1.85 -0.79
C THR A 74 12.44 3.35 -1.02
N THR A 75 13.40 3.96 -0.31
CA THR A 75 13.74 5.37 -0.43
C THR A 75 14.13 5.72 -1.87
N GLY A 76 13.68 6.89 -2.36
CA GLY A 76 13.96 7.37 -3.71
C GLY A 76 12.97 6.86 -4.77
N GLY A 77 12.02 5.99 -4.40
CA GLY A 77 10.88 5.62 -5.22
C GLY A 77 9.54 5.98 -4.58
N TRP A 78 8.46 5.54 -5.21
CA TRP A 78 7.09 5.69 -4.75
C TRP A 78 6.45 4.33 -4.48
N LEU A 79 5.49 4.27 -3.57
CA LEU A 79 4.68 3.08 -3.30
C LEU A 79 3.25 3.36 -3.72
N LEU A 80 2.76 2.61 -4.70
CA LEU A 80 1.33 2.52 -5.01
C LEU A 80 0.73 1.41 -4.14
N VAL A 81 -0.06 1.81 -3.16
CA VAL A 81 -0.67 0.93 -2.16
C VAL A 81 -2.15 0.76 -2.48
N ALA A 82 -2.64 -0.48 -2.48
CA ALA A 82 -4.05 -0.81 -2.65
C ALA A 82 -4.55 -1.73 -1.54
N TRP A 83 -5.75 -1.47 -1.03
CA TRP A 83 -6.39 -2.27 0.01
C TRP A 83 -7.88 -2.45 -0.23
N ALA A 84 -8.42 -3.59 0.19
CA ALA A 84 -9.86 -3.84 0.25
C ALA A 84 -10.37 -3.51 1.64
N SER A 85 -11.34 -2.61 1.73
CA SER A 85 -12.00 -2.30 2.99
C SER A 85 -12.89 -3.44 3.44
N THR A 86 -12.91 -3.71 4.74
CA THR A 86 -13.86 -4.65 5.34
C THR A 86 -15.25 -4.05 5.60
N GLU A 87 -15.45 -2.75 5.35
CA GLU A 87 -16.71 -2.01 5.54
C GLU A 87 -17.36 -1.54 4.23
#